data_AF-A0A955T0U2-F1
#
_entry.id   AF-A0A955T0U2-F1
#
_cell.length_a   1.000
_cell.length_b   1.000
_cell.length_c   1.000
_cell.angle_alpha   90.00
_cell.angle_beta   90.00
_cell.angle_gamma   90.00
#
_symmetry.space_group_name_H-M   'P 1'
#
loop_
_entity.id
_entity.type
_entity.pdbx_description
1 polymer ?
#
loop_
_entity_poly.entity_id
_entity_poly.type
_entity_poly.pdbx_seq_one_letter_code
_entity_poly.pdbx_strand_id
1 'polypeptide(L)'
;MKNPVPFLVLGLLMVLIPVAASAGETVEFPQGVRLEIRSADGRVDIHHTRLVTLSVSEGEDPTPFLPAGPFSATWTGHINVDLRDRFRFGFQGNGTFQFFIDGRVRLEADSRDPESLVGRRARLGKGPNAFVATYQSPATGVAECRLMWESTEFPMETVPATVLTRFLEPSIVWGLMYREGRELFAEYRCLKCHQPEKDFEEVGRPMLELLEDAPSFETIASRTRDEWIPFWLESPQRLYPDSPMPRILHGPDAAQNAVDIAAYFESLNAESQSEIEGEADEGKSLFDQLGCIGCHTLTAEERENDSFDRIPLDHIPAKWKSSGELSEFLQDPQSHFESIRMPNFKLTIEEANDLATFLMDRKKEPLDPIQGNPMRGEDLVGALRCLNCHGEEKDADASAPSFETIRSKEGVGCLSIEATEDRRAPLFPLTQDEIGAIQSFLKSGETESLNQSDPVETSERYIRKLRCNACHERDGHFDVWTLLNPPEEPEEDFEGDLSDPEVDQSRPSLTFVGEKLRPDWLAKRLKGEVG
;
A
#
# COMPACT_ATOMS: atom_id res chain seq x y z
N MET A 1 4.71 -56.75 12.30
CA MET A 1 3.29 -56.43 12.56
C MET A 1 3.22 -55.16 13.40
N LYS A 2 3.16 -54.01 12.72
CA LYS A 2 2.83 -52.70 13.31
C LYS A 2 1.91 -52.04 12.29
N ASN A 3 0.68 -51.74 12.70
CA ASN A 3 -0.40 -51.23 11.85
C ASN A 3 -0.10 -49.79 11.42
N PRO A 4 -0.41 -49.40 10.17
CA PRO A 4 -0.47 -47.98 9.80
C PRO A 4 -1.78 -47.37 10.34
N VAL A 5 -1.68 -46.20 10.94
CA VAL A 5 -2.83 -45.39 11.36
C VAL A 5 -3.37 -44.67 10.11
N PRO A 6 -4.67 -44.80 9.76
CA PRO A 6 -5.23 -44.09 8.62
C PRO A 6 -5.48 -42.63 9.03
N PHE A 7 -4.92 -41.69 8.27
CA PHE A 7 -5.30 -40.28 8.33
C PHE A 7 -6.74 -40.15 7.81
N LEU A 8 -7.67 -39.86 8.71
CA LEU A 8 -9.05 -39.58 8.38
C LEU A 8 -9.12 -38.11 7.91
N VAL A 9 -9.12 -37.90 6.59
CA VAL A 9 -9.45 -36.61 5.99
C VAL A 9 -10.93 -36.37 6.27
N LEU A 10 -11.23 -35.51 7.24
CA LEU A 10 -12.59 -35.07 7.52
C LEU A 10 -13.01 -34.13 6.38
N GLY A 11 -13.66 -34.69 5.36
CA GLY A 11 -14.27 -33.91 4.28
C GLY A 11 -15.32 -32.96 4.85
N LEU A 12 -14.96 -31.69 5.00
CA LEU A 12 -15.92 -30.63 5.28
C LEU A 12 -16.76 -30.44 4.02
N LEU A 13 -17.94 -31.06 3.98
CA LEU A 13 -18.95 -30.79 2.96
C LEU A 13 -19.49 -29.38 3.21
N MET A 14 -18.85 -28.37 2.61
CA MET A 14 -19.48 -27.06 2.47
C MET A 14 -20.70 -27.24 1.58
N VAL A 15 -21.87 -27.05 2.18
CA VAL A 15 -23.13 -26.96 1.45
C VAL A 15 -23.09 -25.67 0.64
N LEU A 16 -22.74 -25.77 -0.64
CA LEU A 16 -22.98 -24.72 -1.62
C LEU A 16 -24.49 -24.49 -1.68
N ILE A 17 -24.98 -23.44 -1.01
CA ILE A 17 -26.35 -22.96 -1.20
C ILE A 17 -26.32 -22.14 -2.49
N PRO A 18 -26.98 -22.57 -3.58
CA PRO A 18 -27.10 -21.72 -4.75
C PRO A 18 -28.04 -20.57 -4.36
N VAL A 19 -27.49 -19.37 -4.24
CA VAL A 19 -28.31 -18.16 -4.28
C VAL A 19 -28.95 -18.16 -5.67
N ALA A 20 -30.27 -18.29 -5.72
CA ALA A 20 -31.02 -18.21 -6.95
C ALA A 20 -30.90 -16.78 -7.50
N ALA A 21 -29.92 -16.55 -8.36
CA ALA A 21 -29.81 -15.32 -9.11
C ALA A 21 -31.04 -15.20 -10.01
N SER A 22 -31.69 -14.04 -9.96
CA SER A 22 -32.72 -13.68 -10.92
C SER A 22 -32.08 -13.66 -12.31
N ALA A 23 -32.78 -14.18 -13.32
CA ALA A 23 -32.28 -14.22 -14.69
C ALA A 23 -32.12 -12.79 -15.23
N GLY A 24 -30.91 -12.24 -15.20
CA GLY A 24 -30.60 -10.93 -15.79
C GLY A 24 -29.37 -10.21 -15.23
N GLU A 25 -28.99 -10.44 -13.98
CA GLU A 25 -27.78 -9.85 -13.39
C GLU A 25 -26.59 -10.79 -13.53
N THR A 26 -25.58 -10.38 -14.30
CA THR A 26 -24.25 -10.99 -14.24
C THR A 26 -23.66 -10.65 -12.88
N VAL A 27 -23.60 -11.62 -11.97
CA VAL A 27 -22.85 -11.48 -10.71
C VAL A 27 -21.38 -11.35 -11.09
N GLU A 28 -20.85 -10.14 -10.98
CA GLU A 28 -19.43 -9.87 -11.21
C GLU A 28 -18.67 -10.20 -9.92
N PHE A 29 -17.79 -11.18 -10.01
CA PHE A 29 -16.96 -11.59 -8.87
C PHE A 29 -15.69 -10.73 -8.84
N PRO A 30 -15.32 -10.12 -7.70
CA PRO A 30 -14.08 -9.36 -7.62
C PRO A 30 -12.86 -10.23 -7.91
N GLN A 31 -11.79 -9.64 -8.45
CA GLN A 31 -10.53 -10.34 -8.75
C GLN A 31 -9.88 -10.95 -7.49
N GLY A 32 -9.04 -11.97 -7.64
CA GLY A 32 -8.33 -12.63 -6.56
C GLY A 32 -9.13 -13.78 -5.95
N VAL A 33 -8.62 -14.40 -4.89
CA VAL A 33 -9.13 -15.66 -4.35
C VAL A 33 -9.10 -15.63 -2.83
N ARG A 34 -10.03 -16.34 -2.18
CA ARG A 34 -9.98 -16.52 -0.72
C ARG A 34 -8.83 -17.46 -0.39
N LEU A 35 -8.07 -17.13 0.65
CA LEU A 35 -7.02 -17.95 1.23
C LEU A 35 -7.33 -18.16 2.71
N GLU A 36 -7.38 -19.42 3.12
CA GLU A 36 -7.37 -19.83 4.52
C GLU A 36 -6.06 -20.54 4.83
N ILE A 37 -5.31 -20.04 5.81
CA ILE A 37 -4.10 -20.69 6.33
C ILE A 37 -4.40 -21.20 7.74
N ARG A 38 -3.96 -22.42 8.03
CA ARG A 38 -4.10 -23.06 9.32
C ARG A 38 -2.75 -23.55 9.83
N SER A 39 -2.34 -23.07 10.98
CA SER A 39 -1.12 -23.50 11.67
C SER A 39 -1.30 -24.86 12.35
N ALA A 40 -0.19 -25.51 12.70
CA ALA A 40 -0.19 -26.79 13.39
C ALA A 40 -0.92 -26.78 14.75
N ASP A 41 -0.97 -25.63 15.44
CA ASP A 41 -1.70 -25.46 16.71
C ASP A 41 -3.22 -25.21 16.51
N GLY A 42 -3.69 -25.18 15.27
CA GLY A 42 -5.09 -25.06 14.90
C GLY A 42 -5.60 -23.63 14.75
N ARG A 43 -4.77 -22.60 14.97
CA ARG A 43 -5.11 -21.21 14.62
C ARG A 43 -5.34 -21.07 13.13
N VAL A 44 -6.19 -20.12 12.78
CA VAL A 44 -6.66 -19.91 11.41
C VAL A 44 -6.57 -18.44 11.08
N ASP A 45 -6.02 -18.16 9.91
CA ASP A 45 -6.13 -16.86 9.27
C ASP A 45 -6.86 -16.99 7.93
N ILE A 46 -7.74 -16.03 7.63
CA ILE A 46 -8.51 -15.99 6.39
C ILE A 46 -8.39 -14.58 5.81
N HIS A 47 -7.94 -14.49 4.56
CA HIS A 47 -7.87 -13.24 3.81
C HIS A 47 -8.07 -13.52 2.31
N HIS A 48 -7.88 -12.52 1.46
CA HIS A 48 -7.83 -12.73 0.01
C HIS A 48 -6.42 -12.48 -0.52
N THR A 49 -6.06 -13.20 -1.58
CA THR A 49 -4.79 -13.02 -2.30
C THR A 49 -5.06 -12.90 -3.80
N ARG A 50 -4.11 -12.29 -4.53
CA ARG A 50 -4.19 -12.12 -5.98
C ARG A 50 -4.01 -13.43 -6.74
N LEU A 51 -3.21 -14.35 -6.21
CA LEU A 51 -2.77 -15.58 -6.90
C LEU A 51 -2.87 -16.80 -5.99
N VAL A 52 -2.94 -18.00 -6.58
CA VAL A 52 -2.76 -19.27 -5.85
C VAL A 52 -1.25 -19.53 -5.73
N THR A 53 -0.60 -18.74 -4.88
CA THR A 53 0.82 -18.86 -4.59
C THR A 53 1.15 -18.46 -3.15
N LEU A 54 2.21 -19.03 -2.60
CA LEU A 54 2.84 -18.60 -1.35
C LEU A 54 4.32 -18.94 -1.36
N SER A 55 5.10 -18.19 -0.57
CA SER A 55 6.48 -18.50 -0.24
C SER A 55 6.72 -18.09 1.21
N VAL A 56 7.13 -19.03 2.06
CA VAL A 56 7.40 -18.82 3.48
C VAL A 56 8.75 -19.44 3.79
N SER A 57 9.73 -18.65 4.25
CA SER A 57 11.05 -19.18 4.57
C SER A 57 11.02 -20.03 5.84
N GLU A 58 12.04 -20.86 6.03
CA GLU A 58 12.16 -21.65 7.25
C GLU A 58 12.27 -20.74 8.49
N GLY A 59 11.39 -20.96 9.47
CA GLY A 59 11.32 -20.18 10.69
C GLY A 59 10.55 -18.86 10.59
N GLU A 60 9.99 -18.53 9.42
CA GLU A 60 9.08 -17.39 9.25
C GLU A 60 7.63 -17.77 9.54
N ASP A 61 6.86 -16.78 9.97
CA ASP A 61 5.43 -16.87 10.18
C ASP A 61 4.70 -16.96 8.83
N PRO A 62 3.74 -17.88 8.63
CA PRO A 62 2.99 -17.97 7.37
C PRO A 62 2.11 -16.75 7.07
N THR A 63 1.75 -16.02 8.13
CA THR A 63 1.04 -14.73 8.13
C THR A 63 1.39 -14.00 9.43
N PRO A 64 1.22 -12.68 9.55
CA PRO A 64 1.46 -11.94 10.80
C PRO A 64 0.59 -12.35 12.01
N PHE A 65 -0.32 -13.31 11.85
CA PHE A 65 -1.27 -13.76 12.89
C PHE A 65 -1.14 -15.24 13.21
N LEU A 66 -0.21 -15.95 12.55
CA LEU A 66 0.00 -17.37 12.71
C LEU A 66 1.47 -17.63 13.07
N PRO A 67 1.76 -18.57 13.96
CA PRO A 67 3.12 -18.85 14.38
C PRO A 67 3.89 -19.56 13.26
N ALA A 68 5.21 -19.36 13.25
CA ALA A 68 6.14 -20.14 12.46
C ALA A 68 5.98 -21.65 12.70
N GLY A 69 6.11 -22.43 11.62
CA GLY A 69 6.03 -23.88 11.64
C GLY A 69 5.19 -24.44 10.50
N PRO A 70 4.94 -25.77 10.48
CA PRO A 70 4.13 -26.40 9.44
C PRO A 70 2.70 -25.88 9.44
N PHE A 71 2.14 -25.69 8.25
CA PHE A 71 0.80 -25.17 8.04
C PHE A 71 0.11 -25.82 6.83
N SER A 72 -1.20 -25.66 6.76
CA SER A 72 -1.97 -25.93 5.53
C SER A 72 -2.59 -24.65 4.99
N ALA A 73 -2.74 -24.59 3.67
CA ALA A 73 -3.36 -23.47 2.99
C ALA A 73 -4.48 -23.98 2.07
N THR A 74 -5.61 -23.27 2.04
CA THR A 74 -6.75 -23.59 1.19
C THR A 74 -7.18 -22.35 0.42
N TRP A 75 -7.12 -22.43 -0.91
CA TRP A 75 -7.65 -21.42 -1.82
C TRP A 75 -9.00 -21.81 -2.37
N THR A 76 -9.92 -20.85 -2.43
CA THR A 76 -11.26 -21.04 -3.00
C THR A 76 -11.66 -19.83 -3.83
N GLY A 77 -12.21 -20.08 -5.01
CA GLY A 77 -12.66 -19.02 -5.92
C GLY A 77 -13.13 -19.59 -7.25
N HIS A 78 -13.05 -18.78 -8.30
CA HIS A 78 -13.32 -19.18 -9.68
C HIS A 78 -12.12 -18.91 -10.59
N ILE A 79 -11.97 -19.77 -11.59
CA ILE A 79 -11.21 -19.47 -12.81
C ILE A 79 -12.21 -19.07 -13.89
N ASN A 80 -12.12 -17.83 -14.35
CA ASN A 80 -12.92 -17.30 -15.44
C ASN A 80 -12.18 -17.48 -16.77
N VAL A 81 -12.81 -18.16 -17.73
CA VAL A 81 -12.25 -18.30 -19.08
C VAL A 81 -13.23 -17.75 -20.10
N ASP A 82 -12.73 -16.96 -21.05
CA ASP A 82 -13.57 -16.29 -22.06
C ASP A 82 -14.16 -17.29 -23.04
N LEU A 83 -13.39 -18.32 -23.36
CA LEU A 83 -13.73 -19.38 -24.28
C LEU A 83 -13.57 -20.75 -23.63
N ARG A 84 -14.44 -21.66 -24.04
CA ARG A 84 -14.44 -23.03 -23.58
C ARG A 84 -13.22 -23.77 -24.14
N ASP A 85 -12.27 -24.12 -23.30
CA ASP A 85 -11.05 -24.81 -23.71
C ASP A 85 -10.64 -25.99 -22.79
N ARG A 86 -9.56 -26.69 -23.14
CA ARG A 86 -8.96 -27.82 -22.43
C ARG A 86 -7.63 -27.41 -21.82
N PHE A 87 -7.66 -27.25 -20.50
CA PHE A 87 -6.49 -26.88 -19.71
C PHE A 87 -5.84 -28.09 -19.05
N ARG A 88 -4.55 -28.03 -18.79
CA ARG A 88 -3.86 -28.93 -17.87
C ARG A 88 -3.26 -28.11 -16.75
N PHE A 89 -3.36 -28.60 -15.52
CA PHE A 89 -2.88 -27.90 -14.33
C PHE A 89 -1.60 -28.54 -13.81
N GLY A 90 -0.74 -27.71 -13.24
CA GLY A 90 0.53 -28.13 -12.64
C GLY A 90 0.74 -27.49 -11.27
N PHE A 91 1.69 -28.06 -10.54
CA PHE A 91 2.17 -27.56 -9.26
C PHE A 91 3.67 -27.28 -9.35
N GLN A 92 4.06 -26.07 -9.00
CA GLN A 92 5.46 -25.68 -8.81
C GLN A 92 5.66 -25.32 -7.34
N GLY A 93 6.64 -25.97 -6.69
CA GLY A 93 6.92 -25.77 -5.27
C GLY A 93 7.29 -27.06 -4.55
N ASN A 94 7.09 -27.09 -3.24
CA ASN A 94 7.39 -28.23 -2.37
C ASN A 94 6.24 -28.56 -1.40
N GLY A 95 6.17 -29.79 -0.89
CA GLY A 95 5.04 -30.24 -0.08
C GLY A 95 4.01 -31.02 -0.90
N THR A 96 2.75 -31.02 -0.45
CA THR A 96 1.65 -31.67 -1.20
C THR A 96 0.59 -30.66 -1.60
N PHE A 97 -0.01 -30.88 -2.78
CA PHE A 97 -0.98 -29.97 -3.37
C PHE A 97 -2.10 -30.75 -4.04
N GLN A 98 -3.34 -30.35 -3.82
CA GLN A 98 -4.50 -30.90 -4.52
C GLN A 98 -5.31 -29.76 -5.12
N PHE A 99 -5.81 -29.98 -6.34
CA PHE A 99 -6.60 -28.98 -7.05
C PHE A 99 -7.85 -29.62 -7.63
N PHE A 100 -8.98 -28.98 -7.35
CA PHE A 100 -10.31 -29.42 -7.73
C PHE A 100 -10.99 -28.34 -8.55
N ILE A 101 -11.70 -28.75 -9.60
CA ILE A 101 -12.62 -27.88 -10.33
C ILE A 101 -13.98 -28.56 -10.38
N ASP A 102 -15.02 -27.85 -9.97
CA ASP A 102 -16.40 -28.33 -9.85
C ASP A 102 -16.47 -29.66 -9.05
N GLY A 103 -15.70 -29.73 -7.95
CA GLY A 103 -15.61 -30.91 -7.08
C GLY A 103 -14.86 -32.10 -7.68
N ARG A 104 -14.26 -31.98 -8.87
CA ARG A 104 -13.49 -33.05 -9.52
C ARG A 104 -12.00 -32.79 -9.38
N VAL A 105 -11.26 -33.81 -8.97
CA VAL A 105 -9.78 -33.78 -8.90
C VAL A 105 -9.21 -33.48 -10.29
N ARG A 106 -8.37 -32.46 -10.35
CA ARG A 106 -7.59 -32.05 -11.54
C ARG A 106 -6.10 -32.28 -11.36
N LEU A 107 -5.62 -32.17 -10.13
CA LEU A 107 -4.24 -32.42 -9.76
C LEU A 107 -4.16 -32.98 -8.33
N GLU A 108 -3.32 -33.98 -8.14
CA GLU A 108 -2.84 -34.46 -6.84
C GLU A 108 -1.33 -34.57 -6.96
N ALA A 109 -0.62 -33.59 -6.40
CA ALA A 109 0.82 -33.44 -6.51
C ALA A 109 1.50 -33.67 -5.15
N ASP A 110 2.64 -34.36 -5.20
CA ASP A 110 3.58 -34.53 -4.11
C ASP A 110 4.96 -34.14 -4.65
N SER A 111 5.62 -33.16 -4.03
CA SER A 111 6.92 -32.68 -4.51
C SER A 111 8.03 -33.74 -4.51
N ARG A 112 7.80 -34.88 -3.85
CA ARG A 112 8.70 -36.04 -3.84
C ARG A 112 8.49 -36.97 -5.04
N ASP A 113 7.41 -36.77 -5.80
CA ASP A 113 7.07 -37.52 -7.01
C ASP A 113 6.93 -36.56 -8.20
N PRO A 114 8.00 -36.37 -9.00
CA PRO A 114 7.98 -35.49 -10.16
C PRO A 114 6.89 -35.82 -11.20
N GLU A 115 6.45 -37.07 -11.30
CA GLU A 115 5.38 -37.46 -12.25
C GLU A 115 4.00 -36.97 -11.81
N SER A 116 3.84 -36.67 -10.51
CA SER A 116 2.58 -36.19 -9.93
C SER A 116 2.36 -34.67 -10.10
N LEU A 117 3.40 -33.92 -10.49
CA LEU A 117 3.39 -32.45 -10.52
C LEU A 117 2.48 -31.87 -11.62
N VAL A 118 2.06 -32.69 -12.57
CA VAL A 118 1.23 -32.27 -13.71
C VAL A 118 0.03 -33.19 -13.86
N GLY A 119 -1.16 -32.59 -13.92
CA GLY A 119 -2.43 -33.29 -13.97
C GLY A 119 -2.81 -33.75 -15.37
N ARG A 120 -4.05 -34.22 -15.50
CA ARG A 120 -4.65 -34.56 -16.81
C ARG A 120 -5.39 -33.35 -17.40
N ARG A 121 -5.47 -33.29 -18.73
CA ARG A 121 -6.27 -32.27 -19.41
C ARG A 121 -7.75 -32.33 -18.98
N ALA A 122 -8.29 -31.18 -18.62
CA ALA A 122 -9.64 -30.96 -18.14
C ALA A 122 -10.32 -29.86 -18.97
N ARG A 123 -11.62 -30.01 -19.21
CA ARG A 123 -12.39 -29.01 -19.93
C ARG A 123 -12.98 -28.01 -18.95
N LEU A 124 -12.74 -26.72 -19.19
CA LEU A 124 -13.42 -25.63 -18.49
C LEU A 124 -14.56 -25.08 -19.34
N GLY A 125 -15.64 -24.65 -18.69
CA GLY A 125 -16.74 -23.93 -19.34
C GLY A 125 -16.40 -22.46 -19.50
N LYS A 126 -17.04 -21.77 -20.46
CA LYS A 126 -16.97 -20.31 -20.56
C LYS A 126 -17.51 -19.68 -19.27
N GLY A 127 -16.85 -18.63 -18.78
CA GLY A 127 -17.19 -17.93 -17.55
C GLY A 127 -16.60 -18.59 -16.30
N PRO A 128 -17.22 -18.42 -15.12
CA PRO A 128 -16.67 -18.88 -13.85
C PRO A 128 -16.70 -20.40 -13.71
N ASN A 129 -15.55 -20.98 -13.36
CA ASN A 129 -15.40 -22.39 -12.98
C ASN A 129 -14.92 -22.45 -11.53
N ALA A 130 -15.75 -22.98 -10.63
CA ALA A 130 -15.44 -22.99 -9.20
C ALA A 130 -14.28 -23.95 -8.90
N PHE A 131 -13.32 -23.50 -8.10
CA PHE A 131 -12.16 -24.30 -7.74
C PHE A 131 -11.90 -24.32 -6.23
N VAL A 132 -11.22 -25.38 -5.81
CA VAL A 132 -10.59 -25.50 -4.49
C VAL A 132 -9.15 -25.98 -4.69
N ALA A 133 -8.19 -25.30 -4.09
CA ALA A 133 -6.80 -25.74 -4.03
C ALA A 133 -6.41 -25.93 -2.57
N THR A 134 -5.83 -27.08 -2.22
CA THR A 134 -5.35 -27.35 -0.86
C THR A 134 -3.87 -27.66 -0.89
N TYR A 135 -3.12 -27.09 0.05
CA TYR A 135 -1.68 -27.23 0.17
C TYR A 135 -1.31 -27.63 1.59
N GLN A 136 -0.31 -28.51 1.70
CA GLN A 136 0.34 -28.83 2.96
C GLN A 136 1.83 -28.50 2.83
N SER A 137 2.31 -27.62 3.71
CA SER A 137 3.72 -27.24 3.73
C SER A 137 4.63 -28.44 4.05
N PRO A 138 5.89 -28.43 3.63
CA PRO A 138 6.88 -29.34 4.20
C PRO A 138 7.02 -29.10 5.72
N ALA A 139 7.57 -30.09 6.41
CA ALA A 139 7.80 -30.00 7.86
C ALA A 139 8.99 -29.08 8.22
N THR A 140 9.93 -28.91 7.29
CA THR A 140 11.19 -28.14 7.43
C THR A 140 11.57 -27.54 6.08
N GLY A 141 12.41 -26.50 6.10
CA GLY A 141 12.80 -25.76 4.90
C GLY A 141 11.73 -24.77 4.42
N VAL A 142 11.99 -24.13 3.29
CA VAL A 142 11.09 -23.15 2.66
C VAL A 142 9.79 -23.85 2.23
N ALA A 143 8.64 -23.22 2.44
CA ALA A 143 7.37 -23.64 1.89
C ALA A 143 7.07 -22.82 0.63
N GLU A 144 7.03 -23.45 -0.54
CA GLU A 144 6.72 -22.80 -1.81
C GLU A 144 5.52 -23.49 -2.47
N CYS A 145 4.58 -22.70 -2.97
CA CYS A 145 3.44 -23.21 -3.73
C CYS A 145 3.08 -22.23 -4.83
N ARG A 146 2.80 -22.77 -6.02
CA ARG A 146 2.29 -22.03 -7.17
C ARG A 146 1.44 -22.94 -8.04
N LEU A 147 0.23 -22.48 -8.37
CA LEU A 147 -0.65 -23.13 -9.33
C LEU A 147 -0.26 -22.72 -10.75
N MET A 148 -0.02 -23.73 -11.57
CA MET A 148 0.32 -23.57 -12.99
C MET A 148 -0.83 -24.06 -13.87
N TRP A 149 -0.98 -23.49 -15.07
CA TRP A 149 -1.87 -23.98 -16.11
C TRP A 149 -1.26 -23.90 -17.51
N GLU A 150 -1.77 -24.70 -18.44
CA GLU A 150 -1.47 -24.63 -19.87
C GLU A 150 -2.73 -24.88 -20.67
N SER A 151 -2.74 -24.46 -21.92
CA SER A 151 -3.83 -24.73 -22.87
C SER A 151 -3.28 -25.36 -24.16
N THR A 152 -4.01 -25.28 -25.27
CA THR A 152 -3.41 -25.50 -26.60
C THR A 152 -2.71 -24.26 -27.15
N GLU A 153 -3.07 -23.08 -26.64
CA GLU A 153 -2.62 -21.78 -27.16
C GLU A 153 -1.37 -21.26 -26.45
N PHE A 154 -1.13 -21.69 -25.21
CA PHE A 154 0.01 -21.25 -24.41
C PHE A 154 0.65 -22.39 -23.58
N PRO A 155 1.97 -22.31 -23.30
CA PRO A 155 2.69 -23.32 -22.53
C PRO A 155 2.32 -23.30 -21.03
N MET A 156 2.95 -24.18 -20.24
CA MET A 156 2.78 -24.18 -18.79
C MET A 156 3.28 -22.86 -18.18
N GLU A 157 2.38 -22.10 -17.59
CA GLU A 157 2.62 -20.79 -16.96
C GLU A 157 1.83 -20.66 -15.66
N THR A 158 2.08 -19.60 -14.89
CA THR A 158 1.33 -19.29 -13.67
C THR A 158 -0.09 -18.88 -14.04
N VAL A 159 -1.10 -19.35 -13.29
CA VAL A 159 -2.48 -18.90 -13.50
C VAL A 159 -2.55 -17.39 -13.20
N PRO A 160 -2.91 -16.52 -14.18
CA PRO A 160 -2.86 -15.09 -13.99
C PRO A 160 -3.96 -14.58 -13.06
N ALA A 161 -3.69 -13.49 -12.35
CA ALA A 161 -4.67 -12.85 -11.49
C ALA A 161 -5.92 -12.39 -12.26
N THR A 162 -5.77 -12.03 -13.54
CA THR A 162 -6.85 -11.61 -14.46
C THR A 162 -7.97 -12.63 -14.60
N VAL A 163 -7.68 -13.93 -14.46
CA VAL A 163 -8.69 -14.99 -14.58
C VAL A 163 -9.22 -15.46 -13.23
N LEU A 164 -8.65 -14.99 -12.12
CA LEU A 164 -8.98 -15.43 -10.77
C LEU A 164 -9.99 -14.47 -10.14
N THR A 165 -11.11 -14.99 -9.64
CA THR A 165 -12.10 -14.19 -8.90
C THR A 165 -12.61 -14.91 -7.66
N ARG A 166 -13.10 -14.13 -6.69
CA ARG A 166 -13.46 -14.60 -5.34
C ARG A 166 -14.95 -14.51 -5.08
N PHE A 167 -15.43 -15.38 -4.19
CA PHE A 167 -16.74 -15.23 -3.57
C PHE A 167 -16.72 -14.04 -2.60
N LEU A 168 -17.88 -13.38 -2.46
CA LEU A 168 -18.11 -12.41 -1.38
C LEU A 168 -18.59 -13.17 -0.14
N GLU A 169 -17.73 -13.31 0.86
CA GLU A 169 -18.04 -14.05 2.09
C GLU A 169 -17.70 -13.24 3.36
N PRO A 170 -18.52 -13.30 4.43
CA PRO A 170 -18.28 -12.55 5.66
C PRO A 170 -16.93 -12.82 6.32
N SER A 171 -16.39 -14.04 6.22
CA SER A 171 -15.09 -14.37 6.84
C SER A 171 -13.93 -13.58 6.24
N ILE A 172 -13.98 -13.28 4.94
CA ILE A 172 -12.97 -12.46 4.28
C ILE A 172 -13.06 -11.02 4.79
N VAL A 173 -14.29 -10.49 4.93
CA VAL A 173 -14.52 -9.13 5.42
C VAL A 173 -13.92 -8.95 6.81
N TRP A 174 -14.16 -9.89 7.73
CA TRP A 174 -13.54 -9.86 9.05
C TRP A 174 -12.01 -9.92 8.99
N GLY A 175 -11.46 -10.84 8.19
CA GLY A 175 -10.03 -10.99 7.95
C GLY A 175 -9.34 -9.71 7.48
N LEU A 176 -9.98 -9.00 6.55
CA LEU A 176 -9.50 -7.74 6.02
C LEU A 176 -9.66 -6.60 7.01
N MET A 177 -10.77 -6.54 7.75
CA MET A 177 -11.05 -5.46 8.69
C MET A 177 -9.98 -5.32 9.77
N TYR A 178 -9.52 -6.42 10.38
CA TYR A 178 -8.49 -6.29 11.43
C TYR A 178 -7.07 -6.10 10.85
N ARG A 179 -6.80 -6.57 9.63
CA ARG A 179 -5.57 -6.26 8.89
C ARG A 179 -5.47 -4.79 8.54
N GLU A 180 -6.56 -4.23 8.05
CA GLU A 180 -6.72 -2.80 7.80
C GLU A 180 -6.49 -2.03 9.11
N GLY A 181 -7.10 -2.48 10.21
CA GLY A 181 -6.86 -1.89 11.53
C GLY A 181 -5.39 -1.91 11.95
N ARG A 182 -4.65 -2.99 11.67
CA ARG A 182 -3.21 -3.10 11.93
C ARG A 182 -2.40 -2.16 11.05
N GLU A 183 -2.70 -2.08 9.75
CA GLU A 183 -2.07 -1.18 8.79
C GLU A 183 -2.26 0.29 9.21
N LEU A 184 -3.50 0.71 9.43
CA LEU A 184 -3.83 2.07 9.88
C LEU A 184 -3.17 2.42 11.21
N PHE A 185 -3.13 1.47 12.16
CA PHE A 185 -2.47 1.68 13.45
C PHE A 185 -0.98 2.01 13.28
N ALA A 186 -0.31 1.35 12.32
CA ALA A 186 1.07 1.60 11.99
C ALA A 186 1.25 2.89 11.17
N GLU A 187 0.45 3.10 10.13
CA GLU A 187 0.53 4.27 9.23
C GLU A 187 0.27 5.59 9.97
N TYR A 188 -0.72 5.61 10.87
CA TYR A 188 -1.01 6.77 11.72
C TYR A 188 -0.14 6.85 12.98
N ARG A 189 0.92 6.01 13.05
CA ARG A 189 1.99 6.07 14.05
C ARG A 189 1.47 6.05 15.49
N CYS A 190 0.46 5.25 15.77
CA CYS A 190 -0.16 5.21 17.10
C CYS A 190 0.86 4.87 18.21
N LEU A 191 1.92 4.09 17.88
CA LEU A 191 3.04 3.75 18.78
C LEU A 191 3.91 4.92 19.24
N LYS A 192 3.89 6.07 18.56
CA LYS A 192 4.65 7.26 18.98
C LYS A 192 4.08 7.90 20.24
N CYS A 193 2.81 7.61 20.57
CA CYS A 193 2.15 8.10 21.78
C CYS A 193 1.70 6.96 22.69
N HIS A 194 1.11 5.90 22.14
CA HIS A 194 0.59 4.77 22.89
C HIS A 194 1.63 3.66 23.00
N GLN A 195 1.97 3.26 24.22
CA GLN A 195 2.90 2.17 24.45
C GLN A 195 2.16 0.84 24.73
N PRO A 196 2.68 -0.29 24.24
CA PRO A 196 2.20 -1.60 24.65
C PRO A 196 2.55 -1.85 26.13
N GLU A 197 1.83 -2.74 26.80
CA GLU A 197 2.09 -3.10 28.21
C GLU A 197 3.44 -3.81 28.39
N LYS A 198 3.89 -4.47 27.34
CA LYS A 198 5.20 -5.09 27.23
C LYS A 198 5.85 -4.57 25.97
N ASP A 199 7.12 -4.21 26.07
CA ASP A 199 7.92 -3.92 24.89
C ASP A 199 7.87 -5.11 23.94
N PHE A 200 7.81 -4.82 22.64
CA PHE A 200 7.93 -5.87 21.64
C PHE A 200 9.28 -6.56 21.77
N GLU A 201 9.32 -7.87 21.54
CA GLU A 201 10.58 -8.62 21.60
C GLU A 201 11.61 -8.04 20.60
N GLU A 202 12.86 -7.88 21.05
CA GLU A 202 13.96 -7.34 20.24
C GLU A 202 14.25 -8.14 18.96
N VAL A 203 13.81 -9.41 18.89
CA VAL A 203 14.09 -10.35 17.80
C VAL A 203 13.03 -10.31 16.69
N GLY A 204 11.99 -9.49 16.83
CA GLY A 204 10.96 -9.36 15.80
C GLY A 204 11.42 -8.61 14.55
N ARG A 205 10.56 -8.64 13.53
CA ARG A 205 10.70 -7.86 12.30
C ARG A 205 9.51 -6.92 12.24
N PRO A 206 9.60 -5.68 12.75
CA PRO A 206 8.44 -4.81 12.81
C PRO A 206 7.93 -4.46 11.41
N MET A 207 6.65 -4.10 11.34
CA MET A 207 6.11 -3.43 10.16
C MET A 207 7.01 -2.24 9.80
N LEU A 208 7.36 -2.10 8.52
CA LEU A 208 8.23 -1.02 8.07
C LEU A 208 7.63 0.34 8.36
N GLU A 209 6.30 0.46 8.27
CA GLU A 209 5.55 1.68 8.57
C GLU A 209 5.79 2.21 9.99
N LEU A 210 6.15 1.34 10.94
CA LEU A 210 6.48 1.73 12.31
C LEU A 210 7.86 2.38 12.45
N LEU A 211 8.72 2.15 11.47
CA LEU A 211 10.07 2.70 11.41
C LEU A 211 10.11 4.05 10.66
N GLU A 212 9.00 4.44 10.02
CA GLU A 212 8.94 5.66 9.24
C GLU A 212 8.66 6.90 10.10
N ASP A 213 9.44 7.96 9.89
CA ASP A 213 9.30 9.24 10.59
C ASP A 213 8.59 10.32 9.75
N ALA A 214 8.06 11.33 10.43
CA ALA A 214 7.50 12.50 9.75
C ALA A 214 8.62 13.43 9.28
N PRO A 215 8.36 14.33 8.32
CA PRO A 215 9.35 15.30 7.89
C PRO A 215 9.94 16.10 9.05
N SER A 216 11.27 16.17 9.16
CA SER A 216 11.95 16.95 10.20
C SER A 216 11.61 18.44 10.10
N PHE A 217 11.62 19.13 11.24
CA PHE A 217 11.52 20.59 11.28
C PHE A 217 12.84 21.31 11.01
N GLU A 218 13.97 20.62 10.87
CA GLU A 218 15.29 21.23 10.71
C GLU A 218 15.36 22.26 9.57
N THR A 219 14.77 21.95 8.42
CA THR A 219 14.77 22.82 7.22
C THR A 219 13.43 23.52 6.98
N ILE A 220 12.51 23.52 7.95
CA ILE A 220 11.18 24.10 7.75
C ILE A 220 11.26 25.60 7.46
N ALA A 221 12.20 26.28 8.13
CA ALA A 221 12.38 27.72 8.07
C ALA A 221 13.00 28.22 6.75
N SER A 222 13.87 27.44 6.09
CA SER A 222 14.46 27.84 4.80
C SER A 222 13.50 27.57 3.64
N ARG A 223 12.64 26.56 3.78
CA ARG A 223 11.86 26.00 2.69
C ARG A 223 10.44 26.56 2.56
N THR A 224 9.79 26.80 3.70
CA THR A 224 8.34 27.00 3.76
C THR A 224 8.02 28.44 4.11
N ARG A 225 7.10 29.09 3.39
CA ARG A 225 6.60 30.41 3.76
C ARG A 225 5.85 30.34 5.10
N ASP A 226 5.99 31.38 5.90
CA ASP A 226 5.37 31.48 7.22
C ASP A 226 3.84 31.49 7.13
N GLU A 227 3.27 32.18 6.14
CA GLU A 227 1.82 32.26 5.96
C GLU A 227 1.20 30.91 5.55
N TRP A 228 2.01 29.99 5.02
CA TRP A 228 1.58 28.63 4.63
C TRP A 228 1.36 27.71 5.83
N ILE A 229 2.15 27.86 6.89
CA ILE A 229 2.13 26.94 8.03
C ILE A 229 0.76 26.91 8.73
N PRO A 230 0.08 28.04 9.01
CA PRO A 230 -1.25 28.01 9.60
C PRO A 230 -2.29 27.31 8.71
N PHE A 231 -2.22 27.54 7.39
CA PHE A 231 -3.10 26.90 6.44
C PHE A 231 -2.91 25.37 6.41
N TRP A 232 -1.66 24.91 6.49
CA TRP A 232 -1.32 23.49 6.65
C TRP A 232 -1.86 22.90 7.96
N LEU A 233 -1.67 23.58 9.09
CA LEU A 233 -2.07 23.10 10.41
C LEU A 233 -3.59 23.08 10.63
N GLU A 234 -4.34 23.90 9.88
CA GLU A 234 -5.81 23.91 9.94
C GLU A 234 -6.40 22.60 9.38
N SER A 235 -5.92 22.17 8.20
CA SER A 235 -6.39 20.95 7.55
C SER A 235 -5.36 20.42 6.53
N PRO A 236 -4.43 19.54 6.96
CA PRO A 236 -3.47 18.90 6.05
C PRO A 236 -4.14 18.16 4.88
N GLN A 237 -5.32 17.57 5.15
CA GLN A 237 -6.06 16.75 4.20
C GLN A 237 -6.71 17.52 3.07
N ARG A 238 -6.93 18.82 3.24
CA ARG A 238 -7.43 19.68 2.15
C ARG A 238 -6.47 19.71 0.95
N LEU A 239 -5.19 19.45 1.21
CA LEU A 239 -4.11 19.55 0.22
C LEU A 239 -3.52 18.20 -0.13
N TYR A 240 -3.47 17.27 0.82
CA TYR A 240 -3.04 15.91 0.58
C TYR A 240 -4.09 15.00 1.24
N PRO A 241 -5.10 14.52 0.48
CA PRO A 241 -6.18 13.70 1.02
C PRO A 241 -5.68 12.55 1.90
N ASP A 242 -4.59 11.90 1.48
CA ASP A 242 -3.96 10.78 2.18
C ASP A 242 -2.92 11.20 3.24
N SER A 243 -2.92 12.46 3.69
CA SER A 243 -1.94 12.93 4.68
C SER A 243 -2.14 12.24 6.04
N PRO A 244 -1.13 11.51 6.56
CA PRO A 244 -1.22 10.90 7.88
C PRO A 244 -1.09 11.93 9.01
N MET A 245 -0.75 13.19 8.70
CA MET A 245 -0.63 14.25 9.70
C MET A 245 -2.02 14.66 10.21
N PRO A 246 -2.33 14.45 11.50
CA PRO A 246 -3.65 14.81 12.03
C PRO A 246 -3.79 16.33 12.17
N ARG A 247 -5.04 16.79 12.24
CA ARG A 247 -5.33 18.13 12.78
C ARG A 247 -5.07 18.10 14.29
N ILE A 248 -4.07 18.84 14.73
CA ILE A 248 -3.63 18.90 16.14
C ILE A 248 -4.17 20.10 16.91
N LEU A 249 -4.61 21.15 16.20
CA LEU A 249 -5.12 22.39 16.81
C LEU A 249 -6.66 22.41 16.82
N HIS A 250 -7.21 22.65 18.00
CA HIS A 250 -8.66 22.65 18.27
C HIS A 250 -9.08 23.87 19.11
N GLY A 251 -10.38 24.17 19.10
CA GLY A 251 -10.96 25.25 19.89
C GLY A 251 -10.77 26.65 19.30
N PRO A 252 -11.23 27.69 20.01
CA PRO A 252 -11.28 29.07 19.51
C PRO A 252 -9.90 29.70 19.27
N ASP A 253 -8.87 29.25 20.00
CA ASP A 253 -7.51 29.77 19.86
C ASP A 253 -6.69 29.06 18.77
N ALA A 254 -7.26 28.06 18.08
CA ALA A 254 -6.55 27.22 17.11
C ALA A 254 -5.84 28.04 16.02
N ALA A 255 -6.52 29.04 15.44
CA ALA A 255 -5.94 29.89 14.41
C ALA A 255 -4.73 30.69 14.93
N GLN A 256 -4.84 31.29 16.12
CA GLN A 256 -3.73 32.04 16.71
C GLN A 256 -2.58 31.12 17.14
N ASN A 257 -2.88 29.92 17.65
CA ASN A 257 -1.86 28.94 17.98
C ASN A 257 -1.07 28.52 16.74
N ALA A 258 -1.73 28.35 15.59
CA ALA A 258 -1.09 28.02 14.34
C ALA A 258 -0.13 29.13 13.87
N VAL A 259 -0.57 30.39 13.99
CA VAL A 259 0.24 31.58 13.70
C VAL A 259 1.44 31.72 14.63
N ASP A 260 1.28 31.44 15.93
CA ASP A 260 2.39 31.48 16.89
C ASP A 260 3.44 30.39 16.60
N ILE A 261 3.00 29.17 16.25
CA ILE A 261 3.89 28.08 15.80
C ILE A 261 4.65 28.48 14.53
N ALA A 262 3.97 29.11 13.56
CA ALA A 262 4.61 29.60 12.35
C ALA A 262 5.69 30.65 12.64
N ALA A 263 5.41 31.60 13.54
CA ALA A 263 6.39 32.60 13.98
C ALA A 263 7.59 31.97 14.70
N TYR A 264 7.39 30.89 15.47
CA TYR A 264 8.49 30.14 16.06
C TYR A 264 9.38 29.51 14.99
N PHE A 265 8.79 28.81 14.01
CA PHE A 265 9.54 28.21 12.92
C PHE A 265 10.32 29.23 12.10
N GLU A 266 9.73 30.41 11.82
CA GLU A 266 10.45 31.50 11.17
C GLU A 266 11.66 31.98 12.01
N SER A 267 11.51 32.03 13.35
CA SER A 267 12.57 32.47 14.25
C SER A 267 13.79 31.54 14.32
N LEU A 268 13.68 30.30 13.82
CA LEU A 268 14.79 29.34 13.73
C LEU A 268 15.89 29.79 12.73
N ASN A 269 15.62 30.84 11.94
CA ASN A 269 16.56 31.59 11.10
C ASN A 269 17.54 30.70 10.30
N ALA A 270 17.05 30.15 9.19
CA ALA A 270 17.85 29.38 8.23
C ALA A 270 18.13 30.21 6.96
N GLU A 271 19.33 30.04 6.39
CA GLU A 271 19.61 30.53 5.04
C GLU A 271 18.66 29.83 4.05
N SER A 272 18.06 30.61 3.16
CA SER A 272 17.12 30.13 2.13
C SER A 272 17.78 30.26 0.76
N GLN A 273 17.53 29.30 -0.13
CA GLN A 273 17.97 29.37 -1.52
C GLN A 273 17.34 30.57 -2.23
N SER A 274 18.09 31.21 -3.12
CA SER A 274 17.57 32.27 -3.98
C SER A 274 16.64 31.72 -5.05
N GLU A 275 15.91 32.62 -5.72
CA GLU A 275 15.28 32.25 -7.00
C GLU A 275 16.34 31.74 -7.97
N ILE A 276 15.97 30.74 -8.79
CA ILE A 276 16.78 30.19 -9.85
C ILE A 276 16.26 30.65 -11.22
N GLU A 277 17.12 30.61 -12.23
CA GLU A 277 16.72 30.78 -13.63
C GLU A 277 16.47 29.40 -14.24
N GLY A 278 15.35 29.25 -14.94
CA GLY A 278 14.95 28.06 -15.69
C GLY A 278 13.93 28.41 -16.77
N GLU A 279 13.73 27.52 -17.73
CA GLU A 279 12.83 27.68 -18.88
C GLU A 279 11.50 26.97 -18.59
N ALA A 280 10.44 27.75 -18.31
CA ALA A 280 9.14 27.21 -17.90
C ALA A 280 8.49 26.29 -18.95
N ASP A 281 8.72 26.54 -20.24
CA ASP A 281 8.20 25.71 -21.33
C ASP A 281 8.89 24.33 -21.37
N GLU A 282 10.19 24.27 -21.08
CA GLU A 282 10.93 23.00 -20.95
C GLU A 282 10.48 22.27 -19.68
N GLY A 283 10.27 22.98 -18.58
CA GLY A 283 9.73 22.42 -17.34
C GLY A 283 8.34 21.81 -17.52
N LYS A 284 7.48 22.44 -18.34
CA LYS A 284 6.18 21.88 -18.73
C LYS A 284 6.34 20.60 -19.56
N SER A 285 7.21 20.61 -20.56
CA SER A 285 7.49 19.44 -21.40
C SER A 285 7.99 18.26 -20.54
N LEU A 286 8.88 18.53 -19.59
CA LEU A 286 9.39 17.54 -18.66
C LEU A 286 8.30 16.99 -17.73
N PHE A 287 7.40 17.85 -17.22
CA PHE A 287 6.27 17.43 -16.40
C PHE A 287 5.37 16.41 -17.12
N ASP A 288 5.13 16.61 -18.42
CA ASP A 288 4.37 15.69 -19.25
C ASP A 288 5.14 14.39 -19.52
N GLN A 289 6.43 14.48 -19.88
CA GLN A 289 7.28 13.32 -20.19
C GLN A 289 7.52 12.40 -18.98
N LEU A 290 7.66 12.98 -17.78
CA LEU A 290 7.81 12.21 -16.53
C LEU A 290 6.48 11.63 -16.01
N GLY A 291 5.36 11.99 -16.64
CA GLY A 291 4.05 11.51 -16.23
C GLY A 291 3.57 12.05 -14.89
N CYS A 292 4.00 13.26 -14.52
CA CYS A 292 3.65 13.86 -13.24
C CYS A 292 2.12 13.94 -13.05
N ILE A 293 1.35 14.04 -14.14
CA ILE A 293 -0.12 14.02 -14.11
C ILE A 293 -0.74 12.72 -13.55
N GLY A 294 -0.02 11.59 -13.55
CA GLY A 294 -0.51 10.33 -12.98
C GLY A 294 -0.67 10.42 -11.45
N CYS A 295 0.13 11.26 -10.81
CA CYS A 295 0.09 11.49 -9.36
C CYS A 295 -0.41 12.89 -8.98
N HIS A 296 -0.30 13.88 -9.86
CA HIS A 296 -0.56 15.29 -9.52
C HIS A 296 -1.67 15.92 -10.35
N THR A 297 -2.39 16.85 -9.72
CA THR A 297 -3.23 17.84 -10.42
C THR A 297 -2.52 19.20 -10.42
N LEU A 298 -2.72 19.99 -11.47
CA LEU A 298 -2.04 21.27 -11.64
C LEU A 298 -2.94 22.46 -11.27
N THR A 299 -4.25 22.29 -11.34
CA THR A 299 -5.24 23.35 -11.15
C THR A 299 -6.34 22.93 -10.16
N ALA A 300 -6.98 23.93 -9.54
CA ALA A 300 -8.13 23.69 -8.68
C ALA A 300 -9.28 22.97 -9.41
N GLU A 301 -9.50 23.28 -10.69
CA GLU A 301 -10.53 22.64 -11.52
C GLU A 301 -10.22 21.15 -11.77
N GLU A 302 -8.97 20.81 -12.07
CA GLU A 302 -8.57 19.40 -12.19
C GLU A 302 -8.73 18.66 -10.87
N ARG A 303 -8.38 19.29 -9.73
CA ARG A 303 -8.59 18.72 -8.40
C ARG A 303 -10.06 18.47 -8.10
N GLU A 304 -10.95 19.41 -8.42
CA GLU A 304 -12.39 19.29 -8.17
C GLU A 304 -13.04 18.16 -8.98
N ASN A 305 -12.48 17.84 -10.15
CA ASN A 305 -12.97 16.78 -11.03
C ASN A 305 -12.15 15.49 -10.93
N ASP A 306 -11.19 15.42 -10.01
CA ASP A 306 -10.31 14.25 -9.87
C ASP A 306 -11.03 13.07 -9.22
N SER A 307 -10.90 11.89 -9.82
CA SER A 307 -11.44 10.63 -9.29
C SER A 307 -10.34 9.62 -8.93
N PHE A 308 -9.09 10.08 -8.91
CA PHE A 308 -7.90 9.24 -8.76
C PHE A 308 -7.09 9.58 -7.51
N ASP A 309 -7.57 10.46 -6.64
CA ASP A 309 -6.88 10.92 -5.43
C ASP A 309 -5.47 11.48 -5.70
N ARG A 310 -5.34 12.27 -6.78
CA ARG A 310 -4.08 12.93 -7.15
C ARG A 310 -3.78 14.12 -6.26
N ILE A 311 -2.50 14.35 -6.02
CA ILE A 311 -1.96 15.40 -5.16
C ILE A 311 -1.96 16.75 -5.91
N PRO A 312 -2.71 17.77 -5.47
CA PRO A 312 -2.67 19.09 -6.08
C PRO A 312 -1.31 19.78 -5.95
N LEU A 313 -0.95 20.56 -6.98
CA LEU A 313 0.26 21.38 -7.05
C LEU A 313 -0.05 22.88 -7.24
N ASP A 314 -1.34 23.26 -7.25
CA ASP A 314 -1.77 24.65 -7.38
C ASP A 314 -1.31 25.54 -6.20
N HIS A 315 -1.01 24.94 -5.05
CA HIS A 315 -0.51 25.63 -3.86
C HIS A 315 1.00 25.83 -3.79
N ILE A 316 1.78 25.32 -4.75
CA ILE A 316 3.25 25.35 -4.69
C ILE A 316 3.82 26.76 -4.47
N PRO A 317 3.39 27.83 -5.19
CA PRO A 317 3.90 29.18 -4.96
C PRO A 317 3.58 29.77 -3.57
N ALA A 318 2.50 29.28 -2.94
CA ALA A 318 2.13 29.67 -1.58
C ALA A 318 2.96 28.95 -0.52
N LYS A 319 3.35 27.68 -0.78
CA LYS A 319 4.14 26.86 0.14
C LYS A 319 5.64 27.19 0.12
N TRP A 320 6.27 27.21 -1.06
CA TRP A 320 7.72 27.26 -1.19
C TRP A 320 8.25 28.70 -1.14
N LYS A 321 9.36 28.92 -0.42
CA LYS A 321 9.98 30.24 -0.27
C LYS A 321 10.60 30.77 -1.58
N SER A 322 11.18 29.88 -2.40
CA SER A 322 11.78 30.20 -3.69
C SER A 322 11.75 29.00 -4.63
N SER A 323 11.96 29.26 -5.92
CA SER A 323 12.20 28.20 -6.92
C SER A 323 13.46 27.38 -6.64
N GLY A 324 14.48 27.96 -6.00
CA GLY A 324 15.71 27.24 -5.63
C GLY A 324 15.48 26.13 -4.61
N GLU A 325 14.70 26.39 -3.55
CA GLU A 325 14.32 25.36 -2.56
C GLU A 325 13.52 24.22 -3.19
N LEU A 326 12.61 24.56 -4.12
CA LEU A 326 11.83 23.56 -4.85
C LEU A 326 12.73 22.74 -5.78
N SER A 327 13.67 23.37 -6.48
CA SER A 327 14.65 22.67 -7.34
C SER A 327 15.52 21.69 -6.55
N GLU A 328 16.01 22.08 -5.37
CA GLU A 328 16.79 21.20 -4.49
C GLU A 328 15.97 19.97 -4.06
N PHE A 329 14.71 20.18 -3.68
CA PHE A 329 13.80 19.08 -3.37
C PHE A 329 13.54 18.15 -4.55
N LEU A 330 13.38 18.68 -5.77
CA LEU A 330 13.13 17.88 -6.97
C LEU A 330 14.33 17.01 -7.37
N GLN A 331 15.55 17.42 -7.04
CA GLN A 331 16.77 16.66 -7.31
C GLN A 331 16.91 15.43 -6.37
N ASP A 332 16.54 15.59 -5.10
CA ASP A 332 16.60 14.49 -4.13
C ASP A 332 15.50 14.58 -3.05
N PRO A 333 14.26 14.15 -3.36
CA PRO A 333 13.16 14.20 -2.40
C PRO A 333 13.46 13.47 -1.08
N GLN A 334 14.22 12.37 -1.13
CA GLN A 334 14.54 11.51 0.02
C GLN A 334 15.53 12.16 0.99
N SER A 335 16.32 13.15 0.55
CA SER A 335 17.14 13.97 1.45
C SER A 335 16.29 14.74 2.47
N HIS A 336 15.02 14.99 2.14
CA HIS A 336 14.11 15.67 3.03
C HIS A 336 13.61 14.76 4.17
N PHE A 337 13.23 13.52 3.84
CA PHE A 337 13.02 12.43 4.79
C PHE A 337 12.96 11.09 4.03
N GLU A 338 13.46 10.02 4.67
CA GLU A 338 13.66 8.71 4.02
C GLU A 338 12.36 8.12 3.45
N SER A 339 11.24 8.27 4.16
CA SER A 339 9.95 7.63 3.83
C SER A 339 9.08 8.45 2.86
N ILE A 340 9.65 9.44 2.17
CA ILE A 340 8.88 10.24 1.21
C ILE A 340 8.37 9.39 0.04
N ARG A 341 7.12 9.61 -0.36
CA ARG A 341 6.47 8.82 -1.42
C ARG A 341 6.87 9.25 -2.84
N MET A 342 7.31 10.50 -3.03
CA MET A 342 7.74 11.00 -4.33
C MET A 342 9.07 10.34 -4.74
N PRO A 343 9.14 9.68 -5.91
CA PRO A 343 10.37 9.03 -6.35
C PRO A 343 11.44 10.07 -6.75
N ASN A 344 12.70 9.67 -6.67
CA ASN A 344 13.81 10.46 -7.23
C ASN A 344 13.92 10.16 -8.74
N PHE A 345 13.54 11.13 -9.57
CA PHE A 345 13.60 11.01 -11.03
C PHE A 345 15.01 11.19 -11.62
N LYS A 346 16.03 11.41 -10.77
CA LYS A 346 17.43 11.64 -11.14
C LYS A 346 17.61 12.84 -12.08
N LEU A 347 16.80 13.88 -11.85
CA LEU A 347 16.86 15.14 -12.58
C LEU A 347 18.23 15.77 -12.44
N THR A 348 18.75 16.29 -13.54
CA THR A 348 19.86 17.24 -13.53
C THR A 348 19.43 18.55 -12.85
N ILE A 349 20.40 19.37 -12.48
CA ILE A 349 20.13 20.71 -11.91
C ILE A 349 19.31 21.57 -12.88
N GLU A 350 19.59 21.48 -14.18
CA GLU A 350 18.88 22.24 -15.22
C GLU A 350 17.42 21.78 -15.33
N GLU A 351 17.17 20.48 -15.46
CA GLU A 351 15.81 19.91 -15.49
C GLU A 351 15.00 20.25 -14.22
N ALA A 352 15.65 20.20 -13.04
CA ALA A 352 15.00 20.56 -11.79
C ALA A 352 14.69 22.06 -11.70
N ASN A 353 15.56 22.92 -12.24
CA ASN A 353 15.33 24.37 -12.32
C ASN A 353 14.18 24.72 -13.27
N ASP A 354 14.13 24.10 -14.45
CA ASP A 354 13.05 24.31 -15.42
C ASP A 354 11.71 23.89 -14.84
N LEU A 355 11.65 22.70 -14.22
CA LEU A 355 10.46 22.18 -13.57
C LEU A 355 10.02 23.05 -12.37
N ALA A 356 10.97 23.49 -11.53
CA ALA A 356 10.68 24.38 -10.42
C ALA A 356 10.14 25.74 -10.91
N THR A 357 10.72 26.29 -11.99
CA THR A 357 10.27 27.54 -12.60
C THR A 357 8.83 27.39 -13.12
N PHE A 358 8.55 26.32 -13.86
CA PHE A 358 7.20 26.01 -14.34
C PHE A 358 6.16 25.89 -13.21
N LEU A 359 6.52 25.22 -12.10
CA LEU A 359 5.61 25.04 -10.97
C LEU A 359 5.42 26.31 -10.14
N MET A 360 6.44 27.18 -10.09
CA MET A 360 6.39 28.47 -9.40
C MET A 360 5.68 29.57 -10.21
N ASP A 361 5.64 29.46 -11.54
CA ASP A 361 4.86 30.34 -12.45
C ASP A 361 3.35 30.04 -12.43
N ARG A 362 2.82 29.77 -11.24
CA ARG A 362 1.39 29.59 -10.98
C ARG A 362 0.89 30.76 -10.15
N LYS A 363 -0.42 31.03 -10.24
CA LYS A 363 -1.03 32.08 -9.44
C LYS A 363 -0.93 31.74 -7.95
N LYS A 364 -0.08 32.47 -7.22
CA LYS A 364 -0.03 32.41 -5.76
C LYS A 364 -1.38 32.83 -5.18
N GLU A 365 -2.05 31.93 -4.45
CA GLU A 365 -3.16 32.32 -3.61
C GLU A 365 -2.64 33.26 -2.49
N PRO A 366 -3.24 34.45 -2.31
CA PRO A 366 -2.80 35.35 -1.26
C PRO A 366 -3.15 34.74 0.10
N LEU A 367 -2.14 34.56 0.94
CA LEU A 367 -2.28 34.24 2.35
C LEU A 367 -2.05 35.51 3.17
N ASP A 368 -2.81 35.69 4.24
CA ASP A 368 -2.72 36.89 5.07
C ASP A 368 -1.40 36.90 5.85
N PRO A 369 -0.69 38.05 5.91
CA PRO A 369 0.49 38.18 6.76
C PRO A 369 0.16 37.86 8.21
N ILE A 370 1.03 37.07 8.85
CA ILE A 370 0.79 36.61 10.20
C ILE A 370 1.51 37.49 11.24
N GLN A 371 0.90 37.63 12.42
CA GLN A 371 1.52 38.27 13.59
C GLN A 371 1.47 37.28 14.76
N GLY A 372 2.52 36.47 14.88
CA GLY A 372 2.64 35.45 15.92
C GLY A 372 3.65 35.79 17.01
N ASN A 373 3.52 35.10 18.15
CA ASN A 373 4.50 35.13 19.22
C ASN A 373 5.39 33.87 19.17
N PRO A 374 6.68 33.99 18.82
CA PRO A 374 7.57 32.84 18.68
C PRO A 374 7.80 32.07 19.99
N MET A 375 7.82 32.76 21.14
CA MET A 375 7.95 32.10 22.45
C MET A 375 6.75 31.21 22.75
N ARG A 376 5.54 31.71 22.44
CA ARG A 376 4.31 30.93 22.62
C ARG A 376 4.23 29.78 21.62
N GLY A 377 4.76 29.97 20.41
CA GLY A 377 4.90 28.92 19.41
C GLY A 377 5.81 27.78 19.85
N GLU A 378 6.97 28.10 20.43
CA GLU A 378 7.89 27.12 21.02
C GLU A 378 7.21 26.29 22.11
N ASP A 379 6.54 26.96 23.06
CA ASP A 379 5.77 26.31 24.12
C ASP A 379 4.69 25.37 23.56
N LEU A 380 4.00 25.79 22.49
CA LEU A 380 2.97 24.99 21.81
C LEU A 380 3.55 23.76 21.12
N VAL A 381 4.70 23.86 20.45
CA VAL A 381 5.37 22.72 19.81
C VAL A 381 5.68 21.62 20.83
N GLY A 382 6.15 22.01 22.02
CA GLY A 382 6.37 21.08 23.14
C GLY A 382 5.07 20.53 23.72
N ALA A 383 4.10 21.41 24.03
CA ALA A 383 2.83 21.00 24.64
C ALA A 383 1.97 20.08 23.75
N LEU A 384 2.02 20.28 22.43
CA LEU A 384 1.34 19.44 21.43
C LEU A 384 2.17 18.20 21.05
N ARG A 385 3.42 18.10 21.54
CA ARG A 385 4.34 17.01 21.27
C ARG A 385 4.57 16.75 19.79
N CYS A 386 4.73 17.82 19.00
CA CYS A 386 4.96 17.71 17.57
C CYS A 386 6.20 16.84 17.25
N LEU A 387 7.21 16.87 18.12
CA LEU A 387 8.46 16.12 17.98
C LEU A 387 8.31 14.60 18.15
N ASN A 388 7.20 14.09 18.70
CA ASN A 388 6.95 12.64 18.72
C ASN A 388 6.88 12.03 17.31
N CYS A 389 6.50 12.84 16.32
CA CYS A 389 6.46 12.43 14.92
C CYS A 389 7.55 13.12 14.09
N HIS A 390 7.87 14.39 14.37
CA HIS A 390 8.75 15.24 13.57
C HIS A 390 10.20 15.37 14.11
N GLY A 391 10.60 14.60 15.12
CA GLY A 391 11.92 14.66 15.73
C GLY A 391 12.60 13.29 15.86
N GLU A 392 13.92 13.29 15.99
CA GLU A 392 14.74 12.07 16.13
C GLU A 392 14.73 11.51 17.56
N GLU A 393 14.53 12.37 18.57
CA GLU A 393 14.48 11.97 19.98
C GLU A 393 13.03 11.80 20.47
N LYS A 394 12.72 10.62 21.00
CA LYS A 394 11.44 10.36 21.67
C LYS A 394 11.40 11.14 22.98
N ASP A 395 10.38 11.96 23.15
CA ASP A 395 10.08 12.55 24.44
C ASP A 395 9.72 11.41 25.42
N ALA A 396 10.58 11.15 26.41
CA ALA A 396 10.57 9.91 27.20
C ALA A 396 9.35 9.76 28.12
N ASP A 397 8.56 10.81 28.29
CA ASP A 397 7.35 10.84 29.14
C ASP A 397 6.09 10.65 28.28
N ALA A 398 5.91 9.44 27.74
CA ALA A 398 4.70 9.05 27.03
C ALA A 398 3.47 9.09 27.96
N SER A 399 2.73 10.21 27.96
CA SER A 399 1.55 10.38 28.83
C SER A 399 0.23 9.91 28.20
N ALA A 400 0.27 9.22 27.05
CA ALA A 400 -0.94 8.70 26.43
C ALA A 400 -1.39 7.39 27.11
N PRO A 401 -2.69 7.05 27.09
CA PRO A 401 -3.17 5.80 27.66
C PRO A 401 -2.52 4.57 27.03
N SER A 402 -2.34 3.49 27.79
CA SER A 402 -1.78 2.23 27.27
C SER A 402 -2.73 1.55 26.26
N PHE A 403 -2.22 0.54 25.56
CA PHE A 403 -2.98 -0.29 24.63
C PHE A 403 -4.23 -0.92 25.27
N GLU A 404 -4.09 -1.48 26.47
CA GLU A 404 -5.18 -2.03 27.26
C GLU A 404 -6.26 -0.97 27.53
N THR A 405 -5.83 0.25 27.84
CA THR A 405 -6.76 1.34 28.11
C THR A 405 -7.54 1.69 26.85
N ILE A 406 -6.87 1.93 25.71
CA ILE A 406 -7.54 2.34 24.46
C ILE A 406 -8.37 1.22 23.84
N ARG A 407 -8.01 -0.05 24.03
CA ARG A 407 -8.79 -1.22 23.57
C ARG A 407 -10.21 -1.22 24.13
N SER A 408 -10.41 -0.67 25.32
CA SER A 408 -11.71 -0.58 25.99
C SER A 408 -12.53 0.67 25.62
N LYS A 409 -12.00 1.54 24.75
CA LYS A 409 -12.61 2.83 24.41
C LYS A 409 -13.20 2.80 23.00
N GLU A 410 -14.36 3.44 22.86
CA GLU A 410 -15.04 3.62 21.58
C GLU A 410 -15.52 5.07 21.47
N GLY A 411 -15.37 5.67 20.28
CA GLY A 411 -15.92 6.99 19.98
C GLY A 411 -15.29 8.13 20.79
N VAL A 412 -14.07 7.98 21.29
CA VAL A 412 -13.38 9.00 22.10
C VAL A 412 -11.94 9.21 21.65
N GLY A 413 -11.40 10.40 21.88
CA GLY A 413 -10.02 10.75 21.52
C GLY A 413 -9.79 10.58 20.02
N CYS A 414 -8.64 9.99 19.64
CA CYS A 414 -8.28 9.71 18.25
C CYS A 414 -9.23 8.73 17.54
N LEU A 415 -10.03 7.95 18.29
CA LEU A 415 -11.02 6.99 17.75
C LEU A 415 -12.41 7.63 17.60
N SER A 416 -12.46 8.92 17.28
CA SER A 416 -13.68 9.69 17.03
C SER A 416 -13.46 10.66 15.88
N ILE A 417 -14.41 10.67 14.94
CA ILE A 417 -14.46 11.62 13.82
C ILE A 417 -14.90 13.03 14.25
N GLU A 418 -15.36 13.21 15.49
CA GLU A 418 -15.91 14.49 15.95
C GLU A 418 -14.82 15.51 16.28
N ALA A 419 -14.94 16.70 15.67
CA ALA A 419 -14.09 17.86 15.90
C ALA A 419 -14.71 18.82 16.93
N THR A 420 -14.75 18.42 18.21
CA THR A 420 -15.29 19.29 19.28
C THR A 420 -14.29 20.36 19.70
N GLU A 421 -14.78 21.50 20.24
CA GLU A 421 -13.92 22.60 20.69
C GLU A 421 -13.04 22.25 21.90
N ASP A 422 -13.50 21.34 22.75
CA ASP A 422 -12.82 20.87 23.96
C ASP A 422 -11.87 19.68 23.72
N ARG A 423 -11.73 19.27 22.46
CA ARG A 423 -10.88 18.15 22.04
C ARG A 423 -9.42 18.40 22.38
N ARG A 424 -8.78 17.39 22.99
CA ARG A 424 -7.34 17.38 23.32
C ARG A 424 -6.52 16.40 22.50
N ALA A 425 -7.15 15.37 21.94
CA ALA A 425 -6.47 14.36 21.15
C ALA A 425 -6.38 14.82 19.68
N PRO A 426 -5.30 14.50 18.95
CA PRO A 426 -5.23 14.77 17.51
C PRO A 426 -6.45 14.21 16.76
N LEU A 427 -6.96 14.94 15.78
CA LEU A 427 -8.01 14.48 14.87
C LEU A 427 -7.37 13.93 13.60
N PHE A 428 -7.27 12.62 13.53
CA PHE A 428 -6.85 11.92 12.32
C PHE A 428 -7.98 11.90 11.29
N PRO A 429 -7.67 11.90 9.99
CA PRO A 429 -8.66 11.87 8.92
C PRO A 429 -9.22 10.45 8.70
N LEU A 430 -9.58 9.77 9.78
CA LEU A 430 -10.11 8.43 9.74
C LEU A 430 -11.61 8.46 9.44
N THR A 431 -12.05 7.55 8.57
CA THR A 431 -13.46 7.25 8.38
C THR A 431 -14.01 6.42 9.54
N GLN A 432 -15.35 6.33 9.63
CA GLN A 432 -15.99 5.51 10.66
C GLN A 432 -15.63 4.01 10.52
N ASP A 433 -15.46 3.53 9.29
CA ASP A 433 -15.09 2.15 8.99
C ASP A 433 -13.63 1.87 9.38
N GLU A 434 -12.72 2.80 9.11
CA GLU A 434 -11.31 2.73 9.52
C GLU A 434 -11.15 2.78 11.05
N ILE A 435 -11.92 3.61 11.75
CA ILE A 435 -11.98 3.59 13.22
C ILE A 435 -12.47 2.22 13.70
N GLY A 436 -13.50 1.67 13.05
CA GLY A 436 -13.99 0.33 13.33
C GLY A 436 -12.90 -0.73 13.14
N ALA A 437 -12.14 -0.66 12.06
CA ALA A 437 -11.02 -1.54 11.74
C ALA A 437 -9.94 -1.49 12.83
N ILE A 438 -9.49 -0.29 13.21
CA ILE A 438 -8.52 -0.08 14.30
C ILE A 438 -9.05 -0.66 15.63
N GLN A 439 -10.31 -0.41 15.96
CA GLN A 439 -10.93 -0.95 17.18
C GLN A 439 -11.02 -2.48 17.16
N SER A 440 -11.37 -3.08 16.01
CA SER A 440 -11.38 -4.54 15.84
C SER A 440 -9.99 -5.14 16.01
N PHE A 441 -8.95 -4.50 15.46
CA PHE A 441 -7.56 -4.90 15.66
C PHE A 441 -7.14 -4.81 17.13
N LEU A 442 -7.41 -3.69 17.81
CA LEU A 442 -7.10 -3.54 19.24
C LEU A 442 -7.80 -4.61 20.10
N LYS A 443 -9.05 -4.94 19.78
CA LYS A 443 -9.86 -5.92 20.52
C LYS A 443 -9.47 -7.38 20.25
N SER A 444 -8.83 -7.69 19.12
CA SER A 444 -8.38 -9.05 18.82
C SER A 444 -7.33 -9.53 19.81
N GLY A 445 -6.54 -8.60 20.38
CA GLY A 445 -5.41 -8.92 21.25
C GLY A 445 -4.15 -9.31 20.47
N GLU A 446 -4.18 -9.25 19.14
CA GLU A 446 -3.06 -9.61 18.26
C GLU A 446 -2.08 -8.44 18.06
N THR A 447 -1.91 -7.55 19.03
CA THR A 447 -1.04 -6.36 18.89
C THR A 447 0.43 -6.71 18.72
N GLU A 448 0.85 -7.92 19.14
CA GLU A 448 2.20 -8.45 18.89
C GLU A 448 2.48 -8.63 17.38
N SER A 449 1.44 -8.77 16.55
CA SER A 449 1.58 -8.82 15.09
C SER A 449 2.19 -7.53 14.52
N LEU A 450 2.17 -6.40 15.22
CA LEU A 450 2.87 -5.17 14.80
C LEU A 450 4.39 -5.39 14.67
N ASN A 451 4.94 -6.36 15.43
CA ASN A 451 6.34 -6.74 15.40
C ASN A 451 6.65 -7.89 14.42
N GLN A 452 5.70 -8.21 13.51
CA GLN A 452 5.81 -9.31 12.53
C GLN A 452 5.58 -8.84 11.09
N SER A 453 6.64 -8.67 10.31
CA SER A 453 6.56 -8.31 8.90
C SER A 453 6.31 -9.55 8.05
N ASP A 454 5.27 -9.50 7.20
CA ASP A 454 5.09 -10.45 6.11
C ASP A 454 5.54 -9.80 4.78
N PRO A 455 6.47 -10.39 4.01
CA PRO A 455 6.95 -9.79 2.77
C PRO A 455 5.86 -9.59 1.71
N VAL A 456 4.85 -10.47 1.65
CA VAL A 456 3.78 -10.38 0.64
C VAL A 456 2.86 -9.21 0.96
N GLU A 457 2.32 -9.16 2.18
CA GLU A 457 1.50 -8.05 2.66
C GLU A 457 2.26 -6.73 2.61
N THR A 458 3.55 -6.73 2.98
CA THR A 458 4.40 -5.52 2.89
C THR A 458 4.54 -5.05 1.45
N SER A 459 4.77 -5.96 0.51
CA SER A 459 4.85 -5.62 -0.91
C SER A 459 3.54 -5.03 -1.44
N GLU A 460 2.40 -5.62 -1.08
CA GLU A 460 1.08 -5.12 -1.49
C GLU A 460 0.78 -3.73 -0.91
N ARG A 461 1.11 -3.50 0.37
CA ARG A 461 0.98 -2.17 0.99
C ARG A 461 1.87 -1.14 0.30
N TYR A 462 3.12 -1.47 0.01
CA TYR A 462 4.04 -0.54 -0.67
C TYR A 462 3.62 -0.22 -2.11
N ILE A 463 3.07 -1.18 -2.84
CA ILE A 463 2.53 -0.93 -4.19
C ILE A 463 1.37 0.09 -4.14
N ARG A 464 0.50 -0.01 -3.12
CA ARG A 464 -0.58 0.95 -2.89
C ARG A 464 -0.03 2.31 -2.43
N LYS A 465 0.82 2.30 -1.41
CA LYS A 465 1.37 3.50 -0.75
C LYS A 465 2.25 4.34 -1.67
N LEU A 466 3.08 3.70 -2.49
CA LEU A 466 3.90 4.36 -3.52
C LEU A 466 3.11 4.63 -4.81
N ARG A 467 1.83 4.23 -4.86
CA ARG A 467 0.93 4.43 -6.00
C ARG A 467 1.54 3.94 -7.30
N CYS A 468 2.11 2.73 -7.31
CA CYS A 468 2.77 2.21 -8.51
C CYS A 468 1.80 2.12 -9.70
N ASN A 469 0.50 1.95 -9.44
CA ASN A 469 -0.56 1.97 -10.44
C ASN A 469 -0.89 3.37 -11.01
N ALA A 470 -0.23 4.43 -10.53
CA ALA A 470 -0.31 5.74 -11.17
C ALA A 470 0.38 5.73 -12.55
N CYS A 471 1.46 4.93 -12.69
CA CYS A 471 2.25 4.85 -13.92
C CYS A 471 2.30 3.44 -14.53
N HIS A 472 2.12 2.38 -13.74
CA HIS A 472 2.21 1.02 -14.25
C HIS A 472 0.91 0.26 -14.15
N GLU A 473 0.50 -0.39 -15.24
CA GLU A 473 -0.60 -1.34 -15.17
C GLU A 473 -0.23 -2.58 -14.34
N ARG A 474 -1.25 -3.24 -13.78
CA ARG A 474 -1.07 -4.47 -12.99
C ARG A 474 -2.32 -5.33 -13.02
N ASP A 475 -2.15 -6.60 -13.35
CA ASP A 475 -3.21 -7.62 -13.35
C ASP A 475 -4.44 -7.21 -14.18
N GLY A 476 -4.21 -6.57 -15.33
CA GLY A 476 -5.28 -6.11 -16.23
C GLY A 476 -5.95 -4.80 -15.82
N HIS A 477 -5.46 -4.12 -14.77
CA HIS A 477 -5.88 -2.76 -14.43
C HIS A 477 -4.93 -1.75 -15.05
N PHE A 478 -5.49 -0.85 -15.86
CA PHE A 478 -4.76 0.28 -16.44
C PHE A 478 -4.20 1.22 -15.38
N ASP A 479 -3.06 1.85 -15.69
CA ASP A 479 -2.51 2.91 -14.87
C ASP A 479 -3.29 4.23 -15.02
N VAL A 480 -3.23 5.07 -13.99
CA VAL A 480 -3.93 6.37 -13.97
C VAL A 480 -3.49 7.28 -15.11
N TRP A 481 -2.19 7.30 -15.43
CA TRP A 481 -1.68 8.15 -16.49
C TRP A 481 -2.26 7.77 -17.87
N THR A 482 -2.34 6.48 -18.21
CA THR A 482 -3.04 6.00 -19.41
C THR A 482 -4.53 6.34 -19.40
N LEU A 483 -5.21 6.25 -18.25
CA LEU A 483 -6.62 6.62 -18.15
C LEU A 483 -6.88 8.12 -18.35
N LEU A 484 -5.93 8.97 -17.94
CA LEU A 484 -6.00 10.42 -18.12
C LEU A 484 -5.64 10.86 -19.54
N ASN A 485 -4.75 10.11 -20.21
CA ASN A 485 -4.32 10.37 -21.57
C ASN A 485 -4.40 9.09 -22.41
N PRO A 486 -5.63 8.63 -22.74
CA PRO A 486 -5.80 7.40 -23.50
C PRO A 486 -5.20 7.57 -24.89
N PRO A 487 -4.46 6.57 -25.42
CA PRO A 487 -3.91 6.64 -26.76
C PRO A 487 -5.05 6.79 -27.79
N GLU A 488 -4.82 7.58 -28.85
CA GLU A 488 -5.83 7.87 -29.88
C GLU A 488 -6.28 6.61 -30.64
N GLU A 489 -5.42 5.59 -30.71
CA GLU A 489 -5.72 4.25 -31.20
C GLU A 489 -5.26 3.21 -30.15
N PRO A 490 -6.05 2.17 -29.85
CA PRO A 490 -5.60 1.09 -28.99
C PRO A 490 -4.36 0.46 -29.61
N GLU A 491 -3.29 0.29 -28.84
CA GLU A 491 -2.11 -0.47 -29.26
C GLU A 491 -2.59 -1.84 -29.73
N GLU A 492 -2.58 -2.08 -31.05
CA GLU A 492 -2.72 -3.43 -31.57
C GLU A 492 -1.55 -4.23 -30.97
N ASP A 493 -1.83 -5.45 -30.48
CA ASP A 493 -0.81 -6.39 -30.01
C ASP A 493 0.39 -6.29 -30.95
N PHE A 494 1.51 -5.77 -30.45
CA PHE A 494 2.65 -5.42 -31.29
C PHE A 494 3.15 -6.70 -31.98
N GLU A 495 2.69 -6.96 -33.21
CA GLU A 495 3.29 -7.92 -34.15
C GLU A 495 4.57 -7.31 -34.74
N GLY A 496 5.38 -6.69 -33.89
CA GLY A 496 6.67 -6.12 -34.27
C GLY A 496 7.56 -7.23 -34.79
N ASP A 497 8.12 -7.02 -35.98
CA ASP A 497 9.24 -7.79 -36.48
C ASP A 497 10.34 -7.78 -35.41
N LEU A 498 10.67 -8.96 -34.84
CA LEU A 498 11.74 -9.12 -33.84
C LEU A 498 13.13 -8.65 -34.32
N SER A 499 13.25 -8.22 -35.58
CA SER A 499 14.45 -7.60 -36.16
C SER A 499 14.46 -6.05 -36.13
N ASP A 500 13.35 -5.40 -35.75
CA ASP A 500 13.26 -3.95 -35.56
C ASP A 500 13.42 -3.59 -34.06
N PRO A 501 14.49 -2.89 -33.66
CA PRO A 501 14.85 -2.65 -32.27
C PRO A 501 14.18 -1.40 -31.68
N GLU A 502 13.02 -0.96 -32.17
CA GLU A 502 12.14 -0.05 -31.42
C GLU A 502 11.59 -0.82 -30.22
N VAL A 503 12.46 -0.97 -29.20
CA VAL A 503 12.12 -1.48 -27.88
C VAL A 503 10.99 -0.61 -27.38
N ASP A 504 9.83 -1.21 -27.16
CA ASP A 504 8.73 -0.57 -26.46
C ASP A 504 9.26 0.01 -25.14
N GLN A 505 9.37 1.34 -25.10
CA GLN A 505 9.78 2.10 -23.92
C GLN A 505 8.56 2.53 -23.10
N SER A 506 7.39 1.94 -23.36
CA SER A 506 6.23 2.10 -22.50
C SER A 506 6.52 1.62 -21.08
N ARG A 507 5.68 2.08 -20.16
CA ARG A 507 5.80 1.74 -18.74
C ARG A 507 5.49 0.25 -18.59
N PRO A 508 6.45 -0.59 -18.14
CA PRO A 508 6.26 -2.03 -18.14
C PRO A 508 5.16 -2.44 -17.17
N SER A 509 4.36 -3.43 -17.56
CA SER A 509 3.38 -4.05 -16.69
C SER A 509 4.02 -4.63 -15.43
N LEU A 510 3.45 -4.34 -14.25
CA LEU A 510 3.87 -4.97 -13.00
C LEU A 510 3.36 -6.41 -12.86
N THR A 511 2.55 -6.87 -13.81
CA THR A 511 2.07 -8.25 -13.88
C THR A 511 3.25 -9.20 -14.06
N PHE A 512 3.40 -10.13 -13.10
CA PHE A 512 4.45 -11.15 -13.05
C PHE A 512 5.90 -10.63 -12.99
N VAL A 513 6.15 -9.40 -12.52
CA VAL A 513 7.53 -8.87 -12.40
C VAL A 513 8.45 -9.81 -11.61
N GLY A 514 7.96 -10.41 -10.52
CA GLY A 514 8.73 -11.37 -9.71
C GLY A 514 9.04 -12.71 -10.40
N GLU A 515 8.36 -13.04 -11.50
CA GLU A 515 8.68 -14.22 -12.33
C GLU A 515 9.62 -13.88 -13.48
N LYS A 516 9.49 -12.66 -14.02
CA LYS A 516 10.29 -12.17 -15.15
C LYS A 516 11.71 -11.75 -14.72
N LEU A 517 11.86 -11.20 -13.52
CA LEU A 517 13.08 -10.52 -13.08
C LEU A 517 13.66 -11.17 -11.82
N ARG A 518 14.99 -11.21 -11.75
CA ARG A 518 15.69 -11.70 -10.55
C ARG A 518 15.64 -10.64 -9.43
N PRO A 519 15.47 -11.04 -8.16
CA PRO A 519 15.42 -10.09 -7.04
C PRO A 519 16.64 -9.16 -6.94
N ASP A 520 17.85 -9.66 -7.20
CA ASP A 520 19.08 -8.88 -7.15
C ASP A 520 19.16 -7.81 -8.25
N TRP A 521 18.65 -8.12 -9.44
CA TRP A 521 18.53 -7.15 -10.53
C TRP A 521 17.43 -6.13 -10.24
N LEU A 522 16.26 -6.59 -9.77
CA LEU A 522 15.13 -5.71 -9.45
C LEU A 522 15.50 -4.70 -8.35
N ALA A 523 16.21 -5.15 -7.30
CA ALA A 523 16.69 -4.27 -6.24
C ALA A 523 17.61 -3.16 -6.78
N LYS A 524 18.52 -3.49 -7.72
CA LYS A 524 19.37 -2.49 -8.37
C LYS A 524 18.57 -1.53 -9.25
N ARG A 525 17.58 -2.06 -10.00
CA ARG A 525 16.71 -1.26 -10.87
C ARG A 525 15.89 -0.26 -10.06
N LEU A 526 15.28 -0.69 -8.96
CA LEU A 526 14.51 0.18 -8.07
C LEU A 526 15.37 1.23 -7.36
N LYS A 527 16.67 0.98 -7.18
CA LYS A 527 17.65 1.96 -6.68
C LYS A 527 18.17 2.91 -7.76
N GLY A 528 17.84 2.70 -9.03
CA GLY A 528 18.39 3.46 -10.16
C GLY A 528 19.86 3.13 -10.46
N GLU A 529 20.37 1.99 -10.01
CA GLU A 529 21.77 1.56 -10.23
C GLU A 529 21.98 0.88 -11.60
N VAL A 530 20.90 0.54 -12.31
CA VAL A 530 20.92 -0.10 -13.64
C VAL A 530 19.88 0.53 -14.58
N GLY A 531 20.38 1.07 -15.70
CA GLY A 531 19.60 1.66 -16.80
C GLY A 531 19.15 0.65 -17.83
#